data_AF-A0A2A5M619-F1
#
_entry.id   AF-A0A2A5M619-F1
#
_cell.length_a   1.000
_cell.length_b   1.000
_cell.length_c   1.000
_cell.angle_alpha   90.00
_cell.angle_beta   90.00
_cell.angle_gamma   90.00
#
_symmetry.space_group_name_H-M   'P 1'
#
loop_
_entity.id
_entity.type
_entity.pdbx_description
1 polymer ?
#
loop_
_entity_poly.entity_id
_entity_poly.type
_entity_poly.pdbx_seq_one_letter_code
_entity_poly.pdbx_strand_id
1 'polypeptide(L)' 'MDRKKIPLLVLCILIAAVFWLIPTPVGLEDNSWHFLGLFIAVIMAVILQVMPLGAVCMIAIAI' A
#
# COMPACT_ATOMS: atom_id res chain seq x y z
N MET A 1 -1.18 -9.12 -18.66
CA MET A 1 -0.37 -8.53 -17.57
C MET A 1 1.08 -8.92 -17.81
N ASP A 2 1.97 -7.99 -18.11
CA ASP A 2 3.40 -8.28 -18.28
C ASP A 2 3.93 -8.97 -17.02
N ARG A 3 4.54 -10.16 -17.18
CA ARG A 3 5.10 -10.97 -16.08
C ARG A 3 6.08 -10.17 -15.20
N LYS A 4 6.65 -9.08 -15.73
CA LYS A 4 7.59 -8.17 -15.06
C LYS A 4 6.94 -7.26 -14.00
N LYS A 5 5.62 -6.99 -14.07
CA LYS A 5 4.91 -6.08 -13.13
C LYS A 5 4.33 -6.77 -11.89
N ILE A 6 4.21 -8.10 -11.95
CA ILE A 6 3.76 -8.95 -10.83
C ILE A 6 4.63 -8.77 -9.57
N PRO A 7 5.98 -8.78 -9.64
CA PRO A 7 6.80 -8.58 -8.44
C PRO A 7 6.63 -7.21 -7.79
N LEU A 8 6.30 -6.16 -8.57
CA LEU A 8 6.07 -4.82 -8.01
C LEU A 8 4.72 -4.71 -7.28
N LEU A 9 3.69 -5.41 -7.76
CA LEU A 9 2.42 -5.52 -7.02
C LEU A 9 2.62 -6.23 -5.68
N VAL A 10 3.40 -7.32 -5.69
CA VAL A 10 3.75 -8.06 -4.46
C VAL A 10 4.48 -7.14 -3.48
N LEU A 11 5.40 -6.29 -3.94
CA LEU A 11 6.09 -5.32 -3.10
C LEU A 11 5.13 -4.32 -2.42
N CYS A 12 4.16 -3.78 -3.16
CA CYS A 12 3.18 -2.83 -2.60
C CYS A 12 2.30 -3.49 -1.53
N ILE A 13 1.86 -4.73 -1.77
CA ILE A 13 1.09 -5.52 -0.79
C ILE A 13 1.95 -5.85 0.43
N LEU A 14 3.22 -6.18 0.23
CA LEU A 14 4.18 -6.43 1.31
C LEU A 14 4.33 -5.22 2.23
N ILE A 15 4.41 -4.02 1.68
CA ILE A 15 4.51 -2.78 2.48
C ILE A 15 3.26 -2.62 3.36
N ALA A 16 2.07 -2.74 2.79
CA ALA A 16 0.83 -2.66 3.58
C ALA A 16 0.78 -3.76 4.66
N ALA A 17 1.20 -4.99 4.33
CA ALA A 17 1.25 -6.10 5.28
C ALA A 17 2.26 -5.86 6.41
N VAL A 18 3.41 -5.24 6.14
CA VAL A 18 4.42 -4.89 7.15
C VAL A 18 3.83 -3.89 8.16
N PHE A 19 3.07 -2.90 7.70
CA PHE A 19 2.37 -1.98 8.61
C PHE A 19 1.30 -2.68 9.45
N TRP A 20 0.66 -3.73 8.92
CA TRP A 20 -0.31 -4.53 9.68
C TRP A 20 0.33 -5.51 10.68
N LEU A 21 1.57 -5.96 10.41
CA LEU A 21 2.29 -6.94 11.23
C LEU A 21 3.11 -6.26 12.35
N ILE A 22 3.58 -5.04 12.11
CA ILE A 22 4.32 -4.25 13.09
C ILE A 22 3.31 -3.58 14.02
N PRO A 23 3.35 -3.85 15.34
CA PRO A 23 2.43 -3.23 16.28
C PRO A 23 2.67 -1.72 16.35
N THR A 24 1.57 -1.00 16.54
CA THR A 24 1.53 0.45 16.67
C THR A 24 2.51 0.92 17.75
N PRO A 25 3.38 1.91 17.46
CA PRO A 25 4.27 2.46 18.47
C PRO A 25 3.47 3.17 19.57
N VAL A 26 4.02 3.18 20.80
CA VAL A 26 3.35 3.75 21.98
C VAL A 26 3.06 5.24 21.74
N GLY A 27 1.83 5.66 22.00
CA GLY A 27 1.40 7.04 21.79
C GLY A 27 0.89 7.37 20.38
N LEU A 28 0.85 6.39 19.46
CA LEU A 28 0.09 6.48 18.21
C LEU A 28 -1.23 5.72 18.33
N GLU A 29 -2.26 6.25 17.67
CA GLU A 29 -3.52 5.54 17.52
C GLU A 29 -3.40 4.43 16.45
N ASP A 30 -3.97 3.26 16.72
CA ASP A 30 -3.88 2.09 15.84
C ASP A 30 -4.36 2.41 14.41
N ASN A 31 -5.45 3.16 14.27
CA ASN A 31 -5.97 3.56 12.97
C ASN A 31 -4.95 4.43 12.20
N SER A 32 -4.30 5.38 12.87
CA SER A 32 -3.33 6.28 12.23
C SER A 32 -2.12 5.54 11.67
N TRP A 33 -1.68 4.47 12.34
CA TRP A 33 -0.57 3.64 11.87
C TRP A 33 -0.91 2.86 10.60
N HIS A 34 -2.10 2.27 10.54
CA HIS A 34 -2.58 1.59 9.33
C HIS A 34 -2.79 2.57 8.17
N PHE A 35 -3.35 3.76 8.41
CA PHE A 35 -3.50 4.80 7.39
C PHE A 35 -2.16 5.28 6.81
N LEU A 36 -1.13 5.40 7.65
CA LEU A 36 0.23 5.71 7.19
C LEU A 36 0.75 4.64 6.24
N GLY A 37 0.57 3.36 6.60
CA GLY A 37 0.93 2.23 5.76
C GLY A 37 0.20 2.21 4.42
N LEU A 38 -1.12 2.46 4.45
CA LEU A 38 -1.95 2.57 3.24
C LEU A 38 -1.45 3.71 2.34
N PHE A 39 -1.15 4.88 2.90
CA PHE A 39 -0.69 6.04 2.15
C PHE A 39 0.65 5.76 1.43
N ILE A 40 1.60 5.15 2.14
CA ILE A 40 2.90 4.78 1.57
C ILE A 40 2.73 3.70 0.48
N ALA A 41 1.88 2.70 0.72
CA ALA A 41 1.58 1.66 -0.26
C ALA A 41 0.99 2.25 -1.57
N VAL A 42 0.09 3.23 -1.45
CA VAL A 42 -0.50 3.94 -2.61
C VAL A 42 0.55 4.76 -3.35
N ILE A 43 1.41 5.53 -2.65
CA ILE A 43 2.50 6.29 -3.27
C ILE A 43 3.41 5.36 -4.08
N MET A 44 3.81 4.23 -3.48
CA MET A 44 4.63 3.23 -4.15
C MET A 44 3.93 2.65 -5.38
N ALA A 45 2.64 2.30 -5.27
CA ALA A 45 1.87 1.78 -6.41
C ALA A 45 1.78 2.77 -7.58
N VAL A 46 1.66 4.07 -7.28
CA VAL A 46 1.63 5.15 -8.27
C VAL A 46 3.01 5.34 -8.92
N ILE A 47 4.08 5.46 -8.14
CA ILE A 47 5.46 5.66 -8.64
C ILE A 47 5.88 4.51 -9.54
N LEU A 48 5.54 3.28 -9.13
CA LEU A 48 5.92 2.06 -9.85
C LEU A 48 5.05 1.78 -11.07
N GLN A 49 4.00 2.58 -11.32
CA GLN A 49 3.05 2.43 -12.43
C GLN A 49 2.59 0.97 -12.61
N VAL A 50 2.31 0.31 -11.49
CA VAL A 50 1.91 -1.11 -11.45
C VAL A 50 0.57 -1.32 -12.13
N MET A 51 -0.32 -0.34 -12.01
CA MET A 51 -1.69 -0.32 -12.53
C MET A 51 -2.03 1.09 -13.04
N PRO A 52 -3.11 1.26 -13.84
CA PRO A 52 -3.62 2.59 -14.18
C PRO A 52 -3.92 3.39 -12.91
N LEU A 53 -3.58 4.69 -12.90
CA LEU A 53 -3.80 5.57 -11.74
C LEU A 53 -5.24 5.48 -11.22
N GLY A 54 -6.22 5.50 -12.12
CA GLY A 54 -7.63 5.36 -11.76
C GLY A 54 -7.95 4.06 -11.00
N ALA A 55 -7.33 2.94 -11.36
CA ALA A 55 -7.53 1.67 -10.66
C ALA A 55 -6.90 1.70 -9.26
N VAL A 56 -5.70 2.29 -9.11
CA VAL A 56 -5.05 2.47 -7.80
C VAL A 56 -5.91 3.34 -6.89
N CYS A 57 -6.42 4.46 -7.39
CA CYS A 57 -7.28 5.36 -6.62
C CYS A 57 -8.60 4.70 -6.21
N MET A 58 -9.23 3.93 -7.11
CA MET A 58 -10.46 3.19 -6.79
C MET A 58 -10.24 2.16 -5.66
N ILE A 59 -9.12 1.45 -5.69
CA ILE A 59 -8.75 0.50 -4.63
C ILE A 59 -8.47 1.24 -3.31
N ALA A 60 -7.75 2.36 -3.37
CA ALA A 60 -7.42 3.14 -2.18
C ALA A 60 -8.66 3.73 -1.47
N ILE A 61 -9.70 4.08 -2.22
CA ILE A 61 -10.98 4.58 -1.67
C ILE A 61 -11.84 3.43 -1.12
N ALA A 62 -11.70 2.22 -1.68
CA ALA A 62 -12.49 1.07 -1.28
C ALA A 62 -12.03 0.40 0.02
N ILE A 63 -10.79 0.65 0.44
CA ILE A 63 -10.17 0.15 1.68
C ILE A 63 -10.37 1.20 2.77
#